data_AF-A0A560W782-F1
#
_entry.id   AF-A0A560W782-F1
#
_cell.length_a   1.000
_cell.length_b   1.000
_cell.length_c   1.000
_cell.angle_alpha   90.00
_cell.angle_beta   90.00
_cell.angle_gamma   90.00
#
_symmetry.space_group_name_H-M   'P 1'
#
loop_
_entity.id
_entity.type
_entity.pdbx_description
1 polymer ?
#
loop_
_entity_poly.entity_id
_entity_poly.type
_entity_poly.pdbx_seq_one_letter_code
_entity_poly.pdbx_strand_id
1 'polypeptide(L)'
;MNVLLCVTCGTRLTEPVRRLDEMSGYPGWDGLPGPDGRRHGPPSVPRGTYAVDPLPFGPPFRPADPDAEYDGVVPGGRWMSDERGFLVSEGPRGTYVLHPDDVVHTGPHPDPRRLSGCCGLDGHRGANHVCGCGAEVAIVCTDCCSGYETRLVPDAVRVEAAP
;
A
#
# COMPACT_ATOMS: atom_id res chain seq x y z
N MET A 1 13.51 15.86 -6.22
CA MET A 1 12.20 15.54 -5.62
C MET A 1 11.26 15.17 -6.74
N ASN A 2 10.25 14.34 -6.49
CA ASN A 2 9.32 13.87 -7.50
C ASN A 2 7.88 14.14 -7.07
N VAL A 3 6.99 14.28 -8.04
CA VAL A 3 5.54 14.33 -7.83
C VAL A 3 4.93 13.13 -8.53
N LEU A 4 4.01 12.44 -7.84
CA LEU A 4 3.29 11.32 -8.39
C LEU A 4 1.91 11.80 -8.86
N LEU A 5 1.55 11.48 -10.10
CA LEU A 5 0.38 12.01 -10.78
C LEU A 5 -0.50 10.88 -11.26
N CYS A 6 -1.81 11.08 -11.20
CA CYS A 6 -2.77 10.20 -11.85
C CYS A 6 -2.51 10.20 -13.37
N VAL A 7 -2.32 9.02 -13.95
CA VAL A 7 -2.11 8.85 -15.40
C VAL A 7 -3.33 9.32 -16.19
N THR A 8 -4.54 9.09 -15.65
CA THR A 8 -5.80 9.34 -16.35
C THR A 8 -6.11 10.83 -16.50
N CYS A 9 -5.92 11.63 -15.44
CA CYS A 9 -6.36 13.04 -15.42
C CYS A 9 -5.25 14.03 -15.10
N GLY A 10 -4.03 13.58 -14.80
CA GLY A 10 -2.90 14.44 -14.45
C GLY A 10 -2.98 15.09 -13.07
N THR A 11 -3.99 14.76 -12.26
CA THR A 11 -4.09 15.27 -10.88
C THR A 11 -2.89 14.80 -10.06
N ARG A 12 -2.29 15.74 -9.33
CA ARG A 12 -1.23 15.43 -8.35
C ARG A 12 -1.80 14.56 -7.25
N LEU A 13 -1.14 13.44 -6.97
CA LEU A 13 -1.50 12.52 -5.89
C LEU A 13 -0.59 12.70 -4.68
N THR A 14 0.50 13.45 -4.82
CA THR A 14 1.43 13.77 -3.73
C THR A 14 1.91 15.21 -3.84
N GLU A 15 2.33 15.77 -2.72
CA GLU A 15 3.31 16.86 -2.73
C GLU A 15 4.70 16.34 -3.18
N PRO A 16 5.71 17.21 -3.40
CA PRO A 16 7.05 16.73 -3.77
C PRO A 16 7.62 15.78 -2.71
N VAL A 17 7.90 14.54 -3.11
CA VAL A 17 8.45 13.48 -2.27
C VAL A 17 9.82 13.02 -2.78
N ARG A 18 10.69 12.57 -1.86
CA ARG A 18 12.02 12.07 -2.18
C ARG A 18 11.97 10.55 -2.38
N ARG A 19 12.56 10.05 -3.47
CA ARG A 19 12.73 8.61 -3.66
C ARG A 19 13.76 8.04 -2.68
N LEU A 20 13.46 6.89 -2.09
CA LEU A 20 14.40 6.04 -1.37
C LEU A 20 14.86 4.90 -2.29
N ASP A 21 16.12 4.48 -2.11
CA ASP A 21 16.70 3.38 -2.89
C ASP A 21 16.14 2.02 -2.45
N GLU A 22 15.89 1.88 -1.15
CA GLU A 22 15.37 0.65 -0.53
C GLU A 22 14.23 0.98 0.43
N MET A 23 13.32 0.02 0.61
CA MET A 23 12.38 0.07 1.73
C MET A 23 13.10 -0.27 3.02
N SER A 24 12.86 0.51 4.06
CA SER A 24 13.22 0.11 5.41
C SER A 24 12.52 -1.20 5.75
N GLY A 25 13.21 -2.13 6.43
CA GLY A 25 12.56 -3.31 6.99
C GLY A 25 11.40 -2.91 7.90
N TYR A 26 10.31 -3.69 7.88
CA TYR A 26 9.12 -3.38 8.66
C TYR A 26 9.48 -3.34 10.15
N PRO A 27 9.35 -2.21 10.84
CA PRO A 27 9.69 -2.16 12.26
C PRO A 27 8.66 -2.99 13.04
N GLY A 28 9.12 -3.72 14.05
CA GLY A 28 8.21 -4.49 14.91
C GLY A 28 7.12 -3.58 15.51
N TRP A 29 5.90 -4.11 15.60
CA TRP A 29 4.74 -3.41 16.15
C TRP A 29 4.22 -4.17 17.37
N ASP A 30 3.95 -3.44 18.46
CA ASP A 30 3.58 -3.99 19.77
C ASP A 30 2.06 -4.13 20.00
N GLY A 31 1.24 -3.72 19.04
CA GLY A 31 -0.23 -3.78 19.16
C GLY A 31 -0.87 -2.59 19.89
N LEU A 32 -0.05 -1.69 20.46
CA LEU A 32 -0.54 -0.59 21.30
C LEU A 32 -0.96 0.62 20.44
N PRO A 33 -1.88 1.47 20.95
CA PRO A 33 -2.21 2.72 20.29
C PRO A 33 -0.98 3.64 20.26
N GLY A 34 -0.76 4.29 19.12
CA GLY A 34 0.27 5.31 18.96
C GLY A 34 -0.09 6.63 19.66
N PRO A 35 0.81 7.64 19.61
CA PRO A 35 0.56 8.95 20.20
C PRO A 35 -0.66 9.69 19.64
N ASP A 36 -1.11 9.34 18.44
CA ASP A 36 -2.32 9.85 17.80
C ASP A 36 -3.61 9.13 18.24
N GLY A 37 -3.49 8.16 19.15
CA GLY A 37 -4.58 7.34 19.67
C GLY A 37 -5.02 6.21 18.73
N ARG A 38 -4.40 6.07 17.56
CA ARG A 38 -4.76 5.04 16.57
C ARG A 38 -3.91 3.79 16.76
N ARG A 39 -4.47 2.64 16.40
CA ARG A 39 -3.75 1.36 16.42
C ARG A 39 -3.23 1.10 15.02
N HIS A 40 -1.99 1.47 14.77
CA HIS A 40 -1.27 1.11 13.56
C HIS A 40 0.22 0.90 13.88
N GLY A 41 0.88 0.10 13.04
CA GLY A 41 2.32 -0.02 13.05
C GLY A 41 3.02 1.30 12.69
N PRO A 42 4.33 1.40 12.94
CA PRO A 42 5.11 2.52 12.43
C PRO A 42 4.99 2.61 10.90
N PRO A 43 5.09 3.81 10.32
CA PRO A 43 4.99 3.99 8.88
C PRO A 43 6.12 3.24 8.16
N SER A 44 5.79 2.56 7.05
CA SER A 44 6.77 1.79 6.28
C SER A 44 7.86 2.67 5.66
N VAL A 45 7.53 3.92 5.35
CA VAL A 45 8.47 4.95 4.90
C VAL A 45 8.22 6.27 5.62
N PRO A 46 9.26 7.09 5.88
CA PRO A 46 9.09 8.41 6.48
C PRO A 46 8.24 9.35 5.61
N ARG A 47 7.58 10.33 6.26
CA ARG A 47 6.89 11.43 5.55
C ARG A 47 7.83 12.17 4.58
N GLY A 48 7.27 12.64 3.48
CA GLY A 48 7.99 13.31 2.40
C GLY A 48 8.86 12.37 1.55
N THR A 49 8.68 11.05 1.66
CA THR A 49 9.46 10.06 0.91
C THR A 49 8.58 9.00 0.27
N TYR A 50 9.13 8.31 -0.72
CA TYR A 50 8.51 7.11 -1.28
C TYR A 50 9.57 6.08 -1.66
N ALA A 51 9.19 4.81 -1.65
CA ALA A 51 9.99 3.70 -2.17
C ALA A 51 9.20 2.95 -3.25
N VAL A 52 9.88 2.15 -4.06
CA VAL A 52 9.23 1.26 -5.03
C VAL A 52 9.40 -0.16 -4.52
N ASP A 53 8.30 -0.81 -4.15
CA ASP A 53 8.32 -2.20 -3.71
C ASP A 53 8.26 -3.13 -4.93
N PRO A 54 9.31 -3.91 -5.25
CA PRO A 54 9.31 -4.81 -6.40
C PRO A 54 8.39 -6.03 -6.21
N LEU A 55 7.99 -6.34 -4.98
CA LEU A 55 7.14 -7.48 -4.68
C LEU A 55 5.68 -7.24 -5.08
N PRO A 56 4.92 -8.29 -5.41
CA PRO A 56 3.50 -8.16 -5.70
C PRO A 56 2.76 -7.78 -4.42
N PHE A 57 1.73 -6.94 -4.50
CA PHE A 57 0.92 -6.55 -3.34
C PHE A 57 -0.59 -6.64 -3.56
N GLY A 58 -1.30 -7.23 -2.59
CA GLY A 58 -2.76 -7.38 -2.64
C GLY A 58 -3.25 -8.44 -3.66
N PRO A 59 -4.51 -8.38 -4.08
CA PRO A 59 -5.08 -9.36 -5.00
C PRO A 59 -4.61 -9.17 -6.45
N PRO A 60 -4.71 -10.21 -7.30
CA PRO A 60 -5.21 -11.55 -6.99
C PRO A 60 -4.25 -12.33 -6.07
N PHE A 61 -4.79 -13.34 -5.40
CA PHE A 61 -4.03 -14.24 -4.54
C PHE A 61 -4.03 -15.65 -5.10
N ARG A 62 -2.86 -16.30 -5.08
CA ARG A 62 -2.70 -17.71 -5.45
C ARG A 62 -2.23 -18.53 -4.25
N PRO A 63 -2.46 -19.86 -4.24
CA PRO A 63 -1.86 -20.73 -3.25
C PRO A 63 -0.34 -20.60 -3.23
N ALA A 64 0.22 -20.56 -2.03
CA ALA A 64 1.64 -20.70 -1.80
C ALA A 64 2.13 -22.06 -2.32
N ASP A 65 3.36 -22.09 -2.81
CA ASP A 65 4.00 -23.34 -3.18
C ASP A 65 4.31 -24.12 -1.89
N PRO A 66 3.78 -25.34 -1.70
CA PRO A 66 4.00 -26.12 -0.48
C PRO A 66 5.47 -26.53 -0.30
N ASP A 67 6.25 -26.55 -1.37
CA ASP A 67 7.65 -26.98 -1.37
C ASP A 67 8.63 -25.79 -1.31
N ALA A 68 8.14 -24.55 -1.35
CA ALA A 68 8.99 -23.36 -1.23
C ALA A 68 9.46 -23.12 0.21
N GLU A 69 10.76 -22.85 0.37
CA GLU A 69 11.32 -22.44 1.66
C GLU A 69 10.73 -21.09 2.09
N TYR A 70 10.14 -21.05 3.28
CA TYR A 70 9.51 -19.85 3.83
C TYR A 70 10.56 -18.99 4.55
N ASP A 71 10.86 -17.82 4.00
CA ASP A 71 11.90 -16.90 4.49
C ASP A 71 11.44 -15.98 5.64
N GLY A 72 10.21 -16.15 6.15
CA GLY A 72 9.65 -15.27 7.16
C GLY A 72 8.90 -14.07 6.60
N VAL A 73 9.02 -13.78 5.30
CA VAL A 73 8.40 -12.65 4.63
C VAL A 73 7.21 -13.13 3.81
N VAL A 74 6.05 -12.48 3.96
CA VAL A 74 4.91 -12.71 3.08
C VAL A 74 4.91 -11.64 1.99
N PRO A 75 5.22 -11.98 0.73
CA PRO A 75 5.12 -11.03 -0.36
C PRO A 75 3.68 -10.53 -0.48
N GLY A 76 3.54 -9.21 -0.44
CA GLY A 76 2.26 -8.55 -0.67
C GLY A 76 1.39 -8.33 0.55
N GLY A 77 2.00 -8.34 1.73
CA GLY A 77 1.41 -7.79 2.94
C GLY A 77 1.11 -8.86 3.98
N ARG A 78 -0.14 -8.86 4.46
CA ARG A 78 -0.56 -9.73 5.56
C ARG A 78 -0.61 -11.19 5.15
N TRP A 79 -0.37 -12.08 6.11
CA TRP A 79 -0.69 -13.51 5.98
C TRP A 79 -2.16 -13.73 5.63
N MET A 80 -2.40 -14.47 4.55
CA MET A 80 -3.73 -14.83 4.07
C MET A 80 -3.83 -16.35 3.89
N SER A 81 -5.00 -16.90 4.19
CA SER A 81 -5.34 -18.29 3.87
C SER A 81 -6.83 -18.42 3.53
N ASP A 82 -7.15 -19.44 2.73
CA ASP A 82 -8.52 -19.88 2.47
C ASP A 82 -8.58 -21.41 2.34
N GLU A 83 -9.68 -21.94 1.79
CA GLU A 83 -9.86 -23.39 1.56
C GLU A 83 -8.75 -24.02 0.70
N ARG A 84 -7.99 -23.22 -0.06
CA ARG A 84 -6.87 -23.64 -0.91
C ARG A 84 -5.52 -23.65 -0.16
N GLY A 85 -5.49 -23.23 1.11
CA GLY A 85 -4.28 -23.16 1.94
C GLY A 85 -3.74 -21.74 2.11
N PHE A 86 -2.44 -21.62 2.39
CA PHE A 86 -1.77 -20.32 2.47
C PHE A 86 -1.74 -19.64 1.11
N LEU A 87 -1.88 -18.32 1.10
CA LEU A 87 -1.95 -17.54 -0.11
C LEU A 87 -0.81 -16.53 -0.19
N VAL A 88 -0.30 -16.32 -1.40
CA VAL A 88 0.66 -15.27 -1.74
C VAL A 88 0.07 -14.30 -2.76
N SER A 89 0.47 -13.04 -2.68
CA SER A 89 0.02 -12.01 -3.62
C SER A 89 0.58 -12.23 -5.02
N GLU A 90 -0.27 -12.05 -6.03
CA GLU A 90 0.08 -11.84 -7.44
C GLU A 90 -0.53 -10.52 -7.95
N GLY A 91 -0.71 -9.58 -7.02
CA GLY A 91 -1.17 -8.23 -7.33
C GLY A 91 -0.12 -7.39 -8.05
N PRO A 92 -0.38 -6.08 -8.22
CA PRO A 92 0.57 -5.17 -8.84
C PRO A 92 1.95 -5.24 -8.18
N ARG A 93 3.00 -5.27 -9.02
CA ARG A 93 4.42 -5.22 -8.64
C ARG A 93 4.96 -3.83 -8.91
N GLY A 94 5.94 -3.38 -8.13
CA GLY A 94 6.51 -2.04 -8.32
C GLY A 94 5.59 -0.94 -7.79
N THR A 95 4.78 -1.22 -6.76
CA THR A 95 3.91 -0.20 -6.15
C THR A 95 4.75 0.90 -5.49
N TYR A 96 4.32 2.15 -5.61
CA TYR A 96 4.96 3.26 -4.91
C TYR A 96 4.45 3.29 -3.47
N VAL A 97 5.31 2.98 -2.50
CA VAL A 97 4.99 2.97 -1.08
C VAL A 97 5.26 4.34 -0.49
N LEU A 98 4.24 4.95 0.11
CA LEU A 98 4.29 6.27 0.74
C LEU A 98 3.74 6.22 2.16
N HIS A 99 4.08 7.23 2.95
CA HIS A 99 3.35 7.51 4.18
C HIS A 99 1.88 7.85 3.83
N PRO A 100 0.87 7.32 4.55
CA PRO A 100 -0.54 7.56 4.22
C PRO A 100 -0.91 9.05 4.08
N ASP A 101 -0.40 9.89 4.98
CA ASP A 101 -0.67 11.33 4.93
C ASP A 101 0.01 12.11 3.78
N ASP A 102 0.96 11.51 3.05
CA ASP A 102 1.60 12.18 1.92
C ASP A 102 0.77 12.08 0.63
N VAL A 103 -0.27 11.24 0.64
CA VAL A 103 -1.16 11.03 -0.50
C VAL A 103 -2.36 11.98 -0.40
N VAL A 104 -2.51 12.82 -1.42
CA VAL A 104 -3.52 13.87 -1.52
C VAL A 104 -4.44 13.63 -2.72
N HIS A 105 -5.58 14.32 -2.74
CA HIS A 105 -6.52 14.28 -3.88
C HIS A 105 -7.02 12.87 -4.27
N THR A 106 -7.06 11.98 -3.27
CA THR A 106 -7.70 10.67 -3.36
C THR A 106 -8.82 10.58 -2.32
N GLY A 107 -9.77 9.69 -2.55
CA GLY A 107 -10.85 9.39 -1.62
C GLY A 107 -11.20 7.91 -1.64
N PRO A 108 -12.01 7.43 -0.68
CA PRO A 108 -12.37 6.03 -0.59
C PRO A 108 -13.11 5.57 -1.85
N HIS A 109 -12.85 4.33 -2.24
CA HIS A 109 -13.51 3.68 -3.36
C HIS A 109 -15.04 3.59 -3.12
N PRO A 110 -15.88 3.83 -4.13
CA PRO A 110 -17.35 3.85 -3.96
C PRO A 110 -17.95 2.48 -3.63
N ASP A 111 -17.30 1.38 -4.03
CA ASP A 111 -17.68 0.03 -3.58
C ASP A 111 -17.21 -0.21 -2.13
N PRO A 112 -18.13 -0.32 -1.15
CA PRO A 112 -17.78 -0.51 0.25
C PRO A 112 -17.08 -1.83 0.51
N ARG A 113 -17.22 -2.82 -0.39
CA ARG A 113 -16.49 -4.09 -0.29
C ARG A 113 -14.99 -3.90 -0.45
N ARG A 114 -14.51 -2.76 -0.98
CA ARG A 114 -13.08 -2.44 -1.09
C ARG A 114 -12.54 -1.81 0.20
N LEU A 115 -13.41 -1.45 1.13
CA LEU A 115 -13.09 -0.72 2.36
C LEU A 115 -13.09 -1.67 3.58
N SER A 116 -12.16 -2.62 3.60
CA SER A 116 -12.04 -3.63 4.66
C SER A 116 -10.96 -3.29 5.68
N GLY A 117 -11.18 -3.71 6.93
CA GLY A 117 -10.20 -3.75 8.01
C GLY A 117 -10.83 -3.48 9.38
N CYS A 118 -10.05 -3.58 10.46
CA CYS A 118 -10.54 -3.47 11.83
C CYS A 118 -10.37 -2.07 12.43
N CYS A 119 -9.12 -1.61 12.52
CA CYS A 119 -8.74 -0.29 13.06
C CYS A 119 -8.53 0.75 11.96
N GLY A 120 -8.45 0.30 10.71
CA GLY A 120 -8.20 1.08 9.50
C GLY A 120 -8.39 0.20 8.28
N LEU A 121 -7.86 0.61 7.14
CA LEU A 121 -7.96 -0.17 5.89
C LEU A 121 -6.83 -1.21 5.80
N ASP A 122 -7.13 -2.43 5.43
CA ASP A 122 -6.14 -3.53 5.41
C ASP A 122 -5.51 -3.77 4.02
N GLY A 123 -6.03 -3.12 2.98
CA GLY A 123 -5.54 -3.23 1.59
C GLY A 123 -5.75 -4.59 0.90
N HIS A 124 -6.34 -5.59 1.56
CA HIS A 124 -6.39 -6.96 1.02
C HIS A 124 -7.34 -7.11 -0.17
N ARG A 125 -8.21 -6.14 -0.41
CA ARG A 125 -9.17 -6.15 -1.54
C ARG A 125 -8.73 -5.31 -2.72
N GLY A 126 -7.45 -4.94 -2.76
CA GLY A 126 -6.85 -4.18 -3.85
C GLY A 126 -7.09 -2.69 -3.69
N ALA A 127 -7.12 -1.97 -4.81
CA ALA A 127 -7.26 -0.51 -4.78
C ALA A 127 -8.56 -0.11 -4.08
N ASN A 128 -8.40 0.61 -2.97
CA ASN A 128 -9.47 1.03 -2.08
C ASN A 128 -9.61 2.56 -2.04
N HIS A 129 -8.77 3.26 -2.80
CA HIS A 129 -8.83 4.70 -2.98
C HIS A 129 -8.75 5.07 -4.46
N VAL A 130 -9.57 6.05 -4.83
CA VAL A 130 -9.72 6.55 -6.19
C VAL A 130 -9.30 8.01 -6.27
N CYS A 131 -8.80 8.40 -7.43
CA CYS A 131 -8.63 9.81 -7.78
C CYS A 131 -10.02 10.45 -8.01
N GLY A 132 -10.14 11.78 -7.96
CA GLY A 132 -11.38 12.49 -8.26
C GLY A 132 -11.97 12.21 -9.66
N CYS A 133 -11.15 11.73 -10.61
CA CYS A 133 -11.62 11.26 -11.92
C CYS A 133 -12.20 9.83 -11.92
N GLY A 134 -12.14 9.12 -10.79
CA GLY A 134 -12.61 7.74 -10.63
C GLY A 134 -11.55 6.65 -10.85
N ALA A 135 -10.34 7.01 -11.28
CA ALA A 135 -9.26 6.02 -11.45
C ALA A 135 -8.85 5.39 -10.11
N GLU A 136 -8.77 4.06 -10.07
CA GLU A 136 -8.23 3.28 -8.95
C GLU A 136 -6.71 3.50 -8.86
N VAL A 137 -6.27 4.39 -7.96
CA VAL A 137 -4.87 4.83 -7.90
C VAL A 137 -4.11 4.30 -6.69
N ALA A 138 -4.80 3.88 -5.63
CA ALA A 138 -4.16 3.62 -4.35
C ALA A 138 -4.76 2.44 -3.56
N ILE A 139 -3.88 1.71 -2.88
CA ILE A 139 -4.18 0.71 -1.87
C ILE A 139 -3.70 1.27 -0.53
N VAL A 140 -4.64 1.76 0.28
CA VAL A 140 -4.36 2.31 1.62
C VAL A 140 -4.34 1.17 2.64
N CYS A 141 -3.25 1.10 3.40
CA CYS A 141 -3.03 0.15 4.49
C CYS A 141 -2.81 0.95 5.78
N THR A 142 -3.82 0.98 6.65
CA THR A 142 -3.83 1.67 7.94
C THR A 142 -4.44 0.84 9.05
N ASP A 143 -4.75 -0.44 8.78
CA ASP A 143 -5.23 -1.36 9.80
C ASP A 143 -4.12 -1.66 10.81
N CYS A 144 -4.52 -2.03 12.01
CA CYS A 144 -3.59 -2.34 13.09
C CYS A 144 -2.65 -3.48 12.69
N CYS A 145 -3.15 -4.39 11.88
CA CYS A 145 -2.51 -5.64 11.56
C CYS A 145 -1.94 -5.74 10.14
N SER A 146 -1.88 -4.60 9.44
CA SER A 146 -1.22 -4.43 8.15
C SER A 146 0.00 -3.51 8.29
N GLY A 147 0.65 -3.22 7.15
CA GLY A 147 1.49 -2.04 7.00
C GLY A 147 0.77 -0.76 7.41
N TYR A 148 1.51 0.28 7.83
CA TYR A 148 1.01 1.66 7.82
C TYR A 148 1.61 2.42 6.64
N GLU A 149 0.92 2.35 5.51
CA GLU A 149 1.42 2.80 4.21
C GLU A 149 0.28 3.03 3.22
N THR A 150 0.52 3.86 2.21
CA THR A 150 -0.31 3.90 1.01
C THR A 150 0.52 3.48 -0.18
N ARG A 151 -0.01 2.53 -0.95
CA ARG A 151 0.64 1.98 -2.14
C ARG A 151 -0.06 2.49 -3.38
N LEU A 152 0.60 3.34 -4.15
CA LEU A 152 0.06 3.77 -5.44
C LEU A 152 0.28 2.69 -6.50
N VAL A 153 -0.76 2.42 -7.27
CA VAL A 153 -0.77 1.39 -8.32
C VAL A 153 0.05 1.89 -9.51
N PRO A 154 1.08 1.14 -9.96
CA PRO A 154 2.05 1.61 -10.95
C PRO A 154 1.41 1.98 -12.29
N ASP A 155 0.43 1.22 -12.76
CA ASP A 155 -0.23 1.49 -14.05
C ASP A 155 -1.15 2.72 -14.02
N ALA A 156 -1.56 3.15 -12.83
CA ALA A 156 -2.45 4.30 -12.64
C ALA A 156 -1.68 5.60 -12.32
N VAL A 157 -0.35 5.51 -12.12
CA VAL A 157 0.47 6.61 -11.62
C VAL A 157 1.75 6.79 -12.42
N ARG A 158 2.05 8.04 -12.77
CA ARG A 158 3.30 8.43 -13.40
C ARG A 158 4.10 9.35 -12.50
N VAL A 159 5.42 9.20 -12.53
CA VAL A 159 6.35 10.00 -11.74
C VAL A 159 6.92 11.11 -12.60
N GLU A 160 6.88 12.35 -12.11
CA GLU A 160 7.55 13.49 -12.72
C GLU A 160 8.53 14.13 -11.74
N ALA A 161 9.60 14.74 -12.26
CA ALA A 161 10.46 15.59 -11.46
C ALA A 161 9.67 16.82 -10.97
N ALA A 162 9.77 17.12 -9.68
CA ALA A 162 9.21 18.37 -9.17
C ALA A 162 9.95 19.57 -9.79
N PRO A 163 9.26 20.68 -10.10
CA PRO A 163 9.89 21.92 -10.53
C PRO A 163 10.87 22.47 -9.49
#